data_AF-A0A1B0F9N0-F1
#
_entry.id   AF-A0A1B0F9N0-F1
#
_cell.length_a   1.000
_cell.length_b   1.000
_cell.length_c   1.000
_cell.angle_alpha   90.00
_cell.angle_beta   90.00
_cell.angle_gamma   90.00
#
_symmetry.space_group_name_H-M   'P 1'
#
loop_
_entity.id
_entity.type
_entity.pdbx_description
1 polymer ?
#
loop_
_entity_poly.entity_id
_entity_poly.type
_entity_poly.pdbx_seq_one_letter_code
_entity_poly.pdbx_strand_id
1 'polypeptide(L)'
;MTFELKWLNVSWDWNQFCVTGLRPFGSGSNDLLPCFQEIVLQFPAYTLFAAISAYNFGIYNRCVARNRTQLMAINIRAVLSLLLALLAGIKLEEFYRLGSTLYASDILVACSEVLMWLVHCGYLLSSRRCGVLSHRGSLAMLVLW
;
A
#
# COMPACT_ATOMS: atom_id res chain seq x y z
N MET A 1 20.78 1.70 16.43
CA MET A 1 21.59 1.89 15.21
C MET A 1 21.26 3.29 14.75
N THR A 2 22.10 4.26 15.08
CA THR A 2 21.87 5.68 14.77
C THR A 2 22.30 5.93 13.32
N PHE A 3 21.41 6.49 12.52
CA PHE A 3 21.73 6.91 11.16
C PHE A 3 22.15 8.38 11.20
N GLU A 4 23.43 8.65 11.03
CA GLU A 4 24.01 9.99 10.98
C GLU A 4 24.02 10.48 9.51
N LEU A 5 23.02 11.25 9.12
CA LEU A 5 23.05 11.98 7.85
C LEU A 5 23.98 13.18 8.00
N LYS A 6 25.29 13.00 7.74
CA LYS A 6 26.38 13.99 7.91
C LYS A 6 26.10 15.44 7.42
N TRP A 7 25.10 15.66 6.58
CA TRP A 7 24.75 16.96 5.99
C TRP A 7 23.66 17.73 6.77
N LEU A 8 22.99 17.08 7.71
CA LEU A 8 21.99 17.64 8.61
C LEU A 8 22.35 17.13 10.01
N ASN A 9 22.69 18.01 10.95
CA ASN A 9 23.03 17.63 12.33
C ASN A 9 21.80 17.11 13.10
N VAL A 10 21.19 16.04 12.60
CA VAL A 10 19.95 15.42 13.04
C VAL A 10 20.30 13.98 13.41
N SER A 11 20.39 13.73 14.71
CA SER A 11 20.52 12.37 15.25
C SER A 11 19.15 11.70 15.20
N TRP A 12 18.96 10.74 14.30
CA TRP A 12 17.71 9.96 14.21
C TRP A 12 17.78 8.70 15.08
N ASP A 13 16.82 8.57 16.00
CA ASP A 13 16.63 7.36 16.82
C ASP A 13 15.41 6.56 16.37
N TRP A 14 15.65 5.42 15.74
CA TRP A 14 14.61 4.50 15.28
C TRP A 14 13.73 3.96 16.40
N ASN A 15 14.18 3.98 17.66
CA ASN A 15 13.37 3.51 18.79
C ASN A 15 12.15 4.42 19.05
N GLN A 16 12.20 5.68 18.61
CA GLN A 16 11.05 6.60 18.68
C GLN A 16 10.00 6.26 17.61
N PHE A 17 10.44 5.68 16.49
CA PHE A 17 9.59 5.32 15.38
C PHE A 17 8.99 3.91 15.52
N CYS A 18 9.70 2.99 16.18
CA CYS A 18 9.20 1.65 16.51
C CYS A 18 9.95 0.99 17.69
N VAL A 19 9.27 0.11 18.44
CA VAL A 19 9.78 -0.53 19.68
C VAL A 19 11.16 -1.16 19.55
N THR A 20 11.36 -1.93 18.49
CA THR A 20 12.55 -2.78 18.31
C THR A 20 13.68 -2.07 17.58
N GLY A 21 13.44 -0.83 17.13
CA GLY A 21 14.23 -0.13 16.14
C GLY A 21 14.24 -0.85 14.78
N LEU A 22 14.92 -0.25 13.80
CA LEU A 22 15.05 -0.84 12.45
C LEU A 22 16.09 -1.96 12.43
N ARG A 23 15.75 -3.12 13.01
CA ARG A 23 16.58 -4.32 12.99
C ARG A 23 15.87 -5.43 12.22
N PRO A 24 16.55 -6.16 11.32
CA PRO A 24 15.91 -7.24 10.57
C PRO A 24 15.53 -8.42 11.47
N PHE A 25 16.40 -8.84 12.39
CA PHE A 25 16.21 -10.04 13.20
C PHE A 25 16.30 -9.75 14.70
N GLY A 26 15.55 -10.53 15.50
CA GLY A 26 15.61 -10.51 16.95
C GLY A 26 16.82 -11.30 17.48
N SER A 27 17.24 -11.01 18.72
CA SER A 27 18.27 -11.78 19.40
C SER A 27 17.73 -13.15 19.81
N GLY A 28 17.86 -14.13 18.91
CA GLY A 28 17.48 -15.53 19.15
C GLY A 28 16.37 -16.08 18.24
N SER A 29 15.81 -15.28 17.34
CA SER A 29 14.87 -15.74 16.31
C SER A 29 15.37 -15.37 14.92
N ASN A 30 15.12 -16.25 13.95
CA ASN A 30 15.35 -15.97 12.52
C ASN A 30 14.13 -15.30 11.87
N ASP A 31 13.16 -14.90 12.68
CA ASP A 31 11.96 -14.22 12.21
C ASP A 31 12.26 -12.73 12.02
N LEU A 32 11.74 -12.20 10.91
CA LEU A 32 11.83 -10.77 10.62
C LEU A 32 11.00 -9.99 11.65
N LEU A 33 11.60 -8.98 12.26
CA LEU A 33 10.91 -8.15 13.24
C LEU A 33 9.82 -7.30 12.56
N PRO A 34 8.66 -7.08 13.21
CA PRO A 34 7.51 -6.39 12.61
C PRO A 34 7.85 -5.02 12.02
N CYS A 35 8.59 -4.18 12.76
CA CYS A 35 9.00 -2.86 12.29
C CYS A 35 9.83 -2.91 10.99
N PHE A 36 10.72 -3.90 10.85
CA PHE A 36 11.49 -4.06 9.61
C PHE A 36 10.60 -4.49 8.45
N GLN A 37 9.67 -5.41 8.69
CA GLN A 37 8.70 -5.83 7.68
C GLN A 37 7.82 -4.66 7.22
N GLU A 38 7.31 -3.87 8.16
CA GLU A 38 6.47 -2.69 7.89
C GLU A 38 7.21 -1.66 7.04
N ILE A 39 8.40 -1.24 7.45
CA ILE A 39 9.11 -0.12 6.85
C ILE A 39 9.83 -0.52 5.56
N VAL A 40 10.43 -1.70 5.52
CA VAL A 40 11.33 -2.12 4.42
C VAL A 40 10.61 -2.96 3.38
N LEU A 41 9.52 -3.65 3.74
CA LEU A 41 8.80 -4.52 2.82
C LEU A 41 7.41 -3.97 2.49
N GLN A 42 6.55 -3.78 3.49
CA GLN A 42 5.15 -3.42 3.26
C GLN A 42 4.99 -2.01 2.70
N PHE A 43 5.57 -1.00 3.35
CA PHE A 43 5.46 0.39 2.90
C PHE A 43 5.98 0.60 1.46
N PRO A 44 7.17 0.08 1.06
CA PRO A 44 7.63 0.17 -0.32
C PRO A 44 6.74 -0.59 -1.30
N ALA A 45 6.25 -1.78 -0.93
CA ALA A 45 5.34 -2.55 -1.78
C ALA A 45 4.04 -1.77 -2.05
N TYR A 46 3.41 -1.22 -1.02
CA TYR A 46 2.18 -0.42 -1.16
C TYR A 46 2.42 0.84 -1.97
N THR A 47 3.55 1.51 -1.76
CA THR A 47 3.93 2.71 -2.52
C THR A 47 4.16 2.40 -4.00
N LEU A 48 4.88 1.32 -4.32
CA LEU A 48 5.11 0.89 -5.70
C LEU A 48 3.80 0.52 -6.39
N PHE A 49 2.94 -0.22 -5.69
CA PHE A 49 1.62 -0.59 -6.21
C PHE A 49 0.76 0.63 -6.51
N ALA A 50 0.72 1.60 -5.59
CA ALA A 50 0.00 2.86 -5.77
C ALA A 50 0.57 3.65 -6.96
N ALA A 51 1.90 3.74 -7.07
CA ALA A 51 2.58 4.45 -8.15
C ALA A 51 2.27 3.84 -9.52
N ILE A 52 2.31 2.52 -9.65
CA ILE A 52 1.98 1.82 -10.89
C ILE A 52 0.50 1.99 -11.24
N SER A 53 -0.39 1.96 -10.24
CA SER A 53 -1.81 2.24 -10.42
C SER A 53 -2.05 3.67 -10.93
N ALA A 54 -1.42 4.66 -10.31
CA ALA A 54 -1.50 6.06 -10.71
C ALA A 54 -0.92 6.30 -12.11
N TYR A 55 0.21 5.68 -12.44
CA TYR A 55 0.82 5.76 -13.77
C TYR A 55 -0.14 5.24 -14.85
N ASN A 56 -0.73 4.06 -14.63
CA ASN A 56 -1.67 3.49 -15.59
C ASN A 56 -2.97 4.31 -15.68
N PHE A 57 -3.43 4.88 -14.56
CA PHE A 57 -4.56 5.80 -14.54
C PHE A 57 -4.32 7.02 -15.44
N GLY A 58 -3.10 7.60 -15.40
CA GLY A 58 -2.74 8.79 -16.18
C GLY A 58 -2.41 8.53 -17.65
N ILE A 59 -1.80 7.39 -17.98
CA ILE A 59 -1.36 7.11 -19.37
C ILE A 59 -2.48 6.61 -20.28
N TYR A 60 -3.54 6.04 -19.70
CA TYR A 60 -4.66 5.46 -20.46
C TYR A 60 -5.59 6.52 -21.02
N ASN A 61 -5.24 7.03 -22.20
CA ASN A 61 -6.05 8.01 -22.94
C ASN A 61 -6.94 7.39 -24.03
N ARG A 62 -6.79 6.08 -24.31
CA ARG A 62 -7.58 5.39 -25.34
C ARG A 62 -8.88 4.84 -24.78
N CYS A 63 -10.01 5.22 -25.38
CA CYS A 63 -11.32 4.65 -25.06
C CYS A 63 -11.43 3.22 -25.58
N VAL A 64 -11.98 2.32 -24.75
CA VAL A 64 -12.20 0.91 -25.09
C VAL A 64 -13.64 0.52 -24.77
N ALA A 65 -14.33 -0.07 -25.74
CA ALA A 65 -15.63 -0.68 -25.52
C ALA A 65 -15.46 -2.01 -24.77
N ARG A 66 -16.15 -2.17 -23.64
CA ARG A 66 -16.05 -3.36 -22.78
C ARG A 66 -17.35 -4.13 -22.72
N ASN A 67 -17.24 -5.45 -22.72
CA ASN A 67 -18.40 -6.34 -22.58
C ASN A 67 -18.96 -6.29 -21.15
N ARG A 68 -20.23 -6.68 -20.99
CA ARG A 68 -20.93 -6.68 -19.70
C ARG A 68 -20.20 -7.48 -18.62
N THR A 69 -19.65 -8.64 -18.97
CA THR A 69 -18.87 -9.49 -18.05
C THR A 69 -17.56 -8.81 -17.61
N GLN A 70 -16.87 -8.13 -18.52
CA GLN A 70 -15.65 -7.38 -18.21
C GLN A 70 -15.95 -6.20 -17.28
N LEU A 71 -17.02 -5.46 -17.56
CA LEU A 71 -17.46 -4.36 -16.69
C LEU A 71 -17.87 -4.86 -15.30
N MET A 72 -18.56 -6.00 -15.21
CA MET A 72 -18.92 -6.61 -13.93
C MET A 72 -17.67 -7.00 -13.13
N ALA A 73 -16.68 -7.64 -13.77
CA ALA A 73 -15.43 -8.02 -13.12
C ALA A 73 -14.66 -6.79 -12.59
N ILE A 74 -14.58 -5.72 -13.39
CA ILE A 74 -13.93 -4.47 -12.97
C ILE A 74 -14.66 -3.82 -11.80
N ASN A 75 -16.00 -3.79 -11.83
CA ASN A 75 -16.81 -3.25 -10.74
C ASN A 75 -16.62 -4.04 -9.44
N ILE A 76 -16.59 -5.38 -9.50
CA ILE A 76 -16.33 -6.23 -8.33
C ILE A 76 -14.95 -5.91 -7.74
N ARG A 77 -13.91 -5.83 -8.58
CA ARG A 77 -12.56 -5.47 -8.13
C ARG A 77 -12.50 -4.08 -7.49
N ALA A 78 -13.24 -3.12 -8.03
CA ALA A 78 -13.30 -1.77 -7.48
C ALA A 78 -13.99 -1.76 -6.11
N VAL A 79 -15.10 -2.50 -5.96
CA VAL A 79 -15.78 -2.67 -4.67
C VAL A 79 -14.85 -3.36 -3.66
N LEU A 80 -14.17 -4.44 -4.05
CA LEU A 80 -13.20 -5.11 -3.19
C LEU A 80 -12.07 -4.17 -2.75
N SER A 81 -11.56 -3.33 -3.66
CA SER A 81 -10.54 -2.32 -3.32
C SER A 81 -11.04 -1.35 -2.24
N LEU A 82 -12.28 -0.86 -2.36
CA LEU A 82 -12.87 0.02 -1.36
C LEU A 82 -13.08 -0.68 -0.01
N LEU A 83 -13.50 -1.96 -0.03
CA LEU A 83 -13.64 -2.74 1.20
C LEU A 83 -12.30 -2.97 1.89
N LEU A 84 -11.22 -3.22 1.12
CA LEU A 84 -9.88 -3.36 1.67
C LEU A 84 -9.34 -2.03 2.22
N ALA A 85 -9.60 -0.90 1.55
CA ALA A 85 -9.29 0.42 2.09
C ALA A 85 -10.01 0.66 3.43
N LEU A 86 -11.30 0.33 3.51
CA LEU A 86 -12.08 0.46 4.73
C LEU A 86 -11.56 -0.46 5.83
N LEU A 87 -11.22 -1.72 5.50
CA LEU A 87 -10.67 -2.68 6.44
C LEU A 87 -9.36 -2.18 7.06
N ALA A 88 -8.46 -1.59 6.26
CA ALA A 88 -7.22 -0.99 6.75
C ALA A 88 -7.50 0.16 7.73
N GLY A 89 -8.52 0.99 7.45
CA GLY A 89 -8.96 2.05 8.37
C GLY A 89 -9.55 1.51 9.69
N ILE A 90 -10.42 0.51 9.61
CA ILE A 90 -11.04 -0.13 10.79
C ILE A 90 -9.98 -0.78 11.67
N LYS A 91 -8.98 -1.45 11.06
CA LYS A 91 -7.86 -2.05 11.80
C LYS A 91 -7.14 -1.02 12.67
N LEU A 92 -6.89 0.19 12.13
CA LEU A 92 -6.24 1.26 12.88
C LEU A 92 -7.12 1.77 14.04
N GLU A 93 -8.44 1.92 13.81
CA GLU A 93 -9.38 2.33 14.86
C GLU A 93 -9.47 1.29 15.99
N GLU A 94 -9.47 0.00 15.65
CA GLU A 94 -9.54 -1.07 16.63
C GLU A 94 -8.28 -1.11 17.52
N PHE A 95 -7.09 -0.96 16.94
CA PHE A 95 -5.86 -0.82 17.73
C PHE A 95 -5.89 0.37 18.68
N TYR A 96 -6.46 1.49 18.22
CA TYR A 96 -6.65 2.68 19.04
C TYR A 96 -7.64 2.41 20.18
N ARG A 97 -8.77 1.75 19.92
CA ARG A 97 -9.78 1.39 20.93
C ARG A 97 -9.26 0.43 21.98
N LEU A 98 -8.43 -0.53 21.59
CA LEU A 98 -7.82 -1.51 22.49
C LEU A 98 -6.73 -0.92 23.40
N GLY A 99 -6.40 0.37 23.23
CA GLY A 99 -5.35 1.04 24.02
C GLY A 99 -3.95 0.50 23.73
N SER A 100 -3.75 -0.13 22.57
CA SER A 100 -2.44 -0.61 22.14
C SER A 100 -1.54 0.59 21.83
N THR A 101 -0.25 0.48 22.14
CA THR A 101 0.72 1.52 21.78
C THR A 101 0.92 1.53 20.28
N LEU A 102 0.29 2.48 19.60
CA LEU A 102 0.46 2.71 18.16
C LEU A 102 1.77 3.44 17.91
N TYR A 103 2.62 2.84 17.08
CA TYR A 103 3.86 3.46 16.63
C TYR A 103 3.64 4.23 15.33
N ALA A 104 4.57 5.13 15.03
CA ALA A 104 4.53 5.89 13.78
C ALA A 104 4.63 4.97 12.55
N SER A 105 5.30 3.81 12.67
CA SER A 105 5.35 2.80 11.61
C SER A 105 3.97 2.21 11.30
N ASP A 106 3.20 1.85 12.33
CA ASP A 106 1.85 1.29 12.18
C ASP A 106 0.93 2.26 11.43
N ILE A 107 0.96 3.54 11.82
CA ILE A 107 0.17 4.61 11.21
C ILE A 107 0.60 4.82 9.76
N LEU A 108 1.91 4.89 9.50
CA LEU A 108 2.44 5.09 8.15
C LEU A 108 2.00 3.97 7.20
N VAL A 109 2.13 2.71 7.64
CA VAL A 109 1.74 1.56 6.83
C VAL A 109 0.23 1.55 6.59
N ALA A 110 -0.59 1.74 7.62
CA ALA A 110 -2.04 1.80 7.48
C ALA A 110 -2.48 2.92 6.52
N CYS A 111 -1.91 4.12 6.64
CA CYS A 111 -2.20 5.22 5.71
C CYS A 111 -1.78 4.88 4.28
N SER A 112 -0.60 4.28 4.09
CA SER A 112 -0.13 3.88 2.77
C SER A 112 -0.99 2.78 2.13
N GLU A 113 -1.51 1.84 2.94
CA GLU A 113 -2.43 0.79 2.49
C GLU A 113 -3.77 1.39 2.04
N VAL A 114 -4.36 2.29 2.83
CA VAL A 114 -5.59 3.01 2.46
C VAL A 114 -5.40 3.77 1.15
N LEU A 115 -4.31 4.56 1.04
CA LEU A 115 -4.01 5.33 -0.16
C LEU A 115 -3.81 4.44 -1.38
N MET A 116 -3.07 3.33 -1.21
CA MET A 116 -2.85 2.35 -2.27
C MET A 116 -4.17 1.82 -2.83
N TRP A 117 -5.09 1.38 -1.97
CA TRP A 117 -6.39 0.86 -2.40
C TRP A 117 -7.29 1.93 -3.03
N LEU A 118 -7.28 3.16 -2.52
CA LEU A 118 -8.05 4.27 -3.11
C LEU A 118 -7.54 4.65 -4.49
N VAL A 119 -6.22 4.78 -4.66
CA VAL A 119 -5.58 5.06 -5.96
C VAL A 119 -5.87 3.93 -6.94
N HIS A 120 -5.79 2.68 -6.48
CA HIS A 120 -6.11 1.54 -7.33
C HIS A 120 -7.59 1.50 -7.73
N CYS A 121 -8.50 1.84 -6.82
CA CYS A 121 -9.91 1.98 -7.15
C CYS A 121 -10.13 3.02 -8.26
N GLY A 122 -9.46 4.17 -8.17
CA GLY A 122 -9.45 5.19 -9.22
C GLY A 122 -8.96 4.64 -10.58
N TYR A 123 -7.85 3.89 -10.56
CA TYR A 123 -7.36 3.15 -11.72
C TYR A 123 -8.41 2.19 -12.30
N LEU A 124 -9.06 1.36 -11.48
CA LEU A 124 -10.09 0.42 -11.95
C LEU A 124 -11.30 1.13 -12.54
N LEU A 125 -11.74 2.23 -11.93
CA LEU A 125 -12.86 3.01 -12.44
C LEU A 125 -12.53 3.67 -13.78
N SER A 126 -11.32 4.21 -13.96
CA SER A 126 -10.83 4.68 -15.27
C SER A 126 -10.78 3.55 -16.28
N SER A 127 -10.31 2.37 -15.84
CA SER A 127 -10.30 1.14 -16.62
C SER A 127 -11.69 0.62 -16.98
N ARG A 128 -12.79 1.31 -16.68
CA ARG A 128 -14.11 0.98 -17.25
C ARG A 128 -14.27 1.53 -18.66
N ARG A 129 -13.66 2.69 -18.95
CA ARG A 129 -13.81 3.41 -20.22
C ARG A 129 -12.50 3.53 -20.99
N CYS A 130 -11.37 3.56 -20.31
CA CYS A 130 -10.06 3.78 -20.92
C CYS A 130 -9.12 2.59 -20.68
N GLY A 131 -8.11 2.40 -21.54
CA GLY A 131 -6.99 1.49 -21.28
C GLY A 131 -6.72 0.44 -22.35
N VAL A 132 -6.24 -0.73 -21.94
CA VAL A 132 -5.94 -1.86 -22.83
C VAL A 132 -7.18 -2.73 -23.07
N LEU A 133 -7.18 -3.48 -24.18
CA LEU A 133 -8.24 -4.42 -24.55
C LEU A 133 -8.49 -5.49 -23.48
N SER A 134 -7.45 -5.86 -22.74
CA SER A 134 -7.56 -6.79 -21.62
C SER A 134 -8.12 -6.08 -20.38
N HIS A 135 -9.25 -6.58 -19.85
CA HIS A 135 -9.81 -6.14 -18.57
C HIS A 135 -8.91 -6.44 -17.36
N ARG A 136 -7.87 -7.26 -17.54
CA ARG A 136 -6.94 -7.66 -16.47
C ARG A 136 -5.93 -6.55 -16.14
N GLY A 137 -5.63 -5.67 -17.09
CA GLY A 137 -4.62 -4.61 -16.96
C GLY A 137 -3.28 -5.00 -17.57
N SER A 138 -2.25 -4.22 -17.24
CA SER A 138 -0.86 -4.49 -17.64
C SER A 138 -0.28 -5.69 -16.87
N LEU A 139 0.77 -6.32 -17.41
CA LEU A 139 1.45 -7.44 -16.74
C LEU A 139 1.97 -7.05 -15.35
N ALA A 140 2.56 -5.87 -15.24
CA ALA A 140 3.04 -5.34 -13.96
C ALA A 140 1.91 -5.26 -12.92
N MET A 141 0.72 -4.81 -13.34
CA MET A 141 -0.44 -4.76 -12.45
C MET A 141 -0.91 -6.16 -12.03
N LEU A 142 -0.79 -7.16 -12.91
CA LEU A 142 -1.20 -8.53 -12.60
C LEU A 142 -0.24 -9.26 -11.65
N VAL A 143 1.04 -8.90 -11.67
CA VAL A 143 2.04 -9.48 -10.77
C VAL A 143 1.93 -8.89 -9.36
N LEU A 144 1.49 -7.63 -9.27
CA LEU A 144 1.42 -6.89 -8.01
C LEU A 144 0.06 -6.98 -7.31
N TRP A 145 -1.00 -7.31 -8.05
CA TRP A 145 -2.38 -7.51 -7.55
C TRP A 145 -2.60 -8.92 -7.02
#